data_AF-A0A5P0ZG42-F1
#
_entry.id   AF-A0A5P0ZG42-F1
#
_cell.length_a   1.000
_cell.length_b   1.000
_cell.length_c   1.000
_cell.angle_alpha   90.00
_cell.angle_beta   90.00
_cell.angle_gamma   90.00
#
_symmetry.space_group_name_H-M   'P 1'
#
loop_
_entity.id
_entity.type
_entity.pdbx_description
1 polymer ?
#
loop_
_entity_poly.entity_id
_entity_poly.type
_entity_poly.pdbx_seq_one_letter_code
_entity_poly.pdbx_strand_id
1 'polypeptide(L)'
;MKKKILKMTGKVVLMLIALELIALSINMFYEPSKVAAGGATGIAILLYEAVDVPTSFSVFGINIVMLVISYFYLERMTTVKLIFGSFVLPLFLLVTPVVNLIPHPFTSVIIGSIIFGIGLAILYTLDMSSGGTTVPPMIIHRHFEIDKYISLFVIDGIVCIGNIFVTGWVSFGLAVMSVAISSVVIKLCTMFEDKYINF
;
A
#
# COMPACT_ATOMS: atom_id res chain seq x y z
N MET A 1 -32.22 -8.19 1.66
CA MET A 1 -31.08 -8.84 0.93
C MET A 1 -30.51 -7.99 -0.20
N LYS A 2 -31.30 -7.54 -1.19
CA LYS A 2 -30.78 -6.75 -2.35
C LYS A 2 -29.95 -5.50 -1.99
N LYS A 3 -30.39 -4.68 -1.02
CA LYS A 3 -29.61 -3.51 -0.53
C LYS A 3 -28.26 -3.86 0.11
N LYS A 4 -28.16 -5.02 0.77
CA LYS A 4 -26.91 -5.49 1.42
C LYS A 4 -25.91 -6.02 0.38
N ILE A 5 -26.42 -6.71 -0.66
CA ILE A 5 -25.63 -7.17 -1.80
C ILE A 5 -25.13 -5.99 -2.64
N LEU A 6 -25.98 -4.98 -2.87
CA LEU A 6 -25.60 -3.76 -3.60
C LEU A 6 -24.50 -2.96 -2.85
N LYS A 7 -24.62 -2.82 -1.52
CA LYS A 7 -23.57 -2.21 -0.69
C LYS A 7 -22.26 -3.01 -0.74
N MET A 8 -22.30 -4.35 -0.71
CA MET A 8 -21.08 -5.18 -0.77
C MET A 8 -20.39 -5.08 -2.13
N THR A 9 -21.17 -5.07 -3.21
CA THR A 9 -20.64 -4.95 -4.58
C THR A 9 -19.92 -3.61 -4.77
N GLY A 10 -20.49 -2.52 -4.26
CA GLY A 10 -19.83 -1.21 -4.28
C GLY A 10 -18.50 -1.19 -3.53
N LYS A 11 -18.40 -1.86 -2.37
CA LYS A 11 -17.14 -1.97 -1.62
C LYS A 11 -16.05 -2.72 -2.40
N VAL A 12 -16.41 -3.80 -3.09
CA VAL A 12 -15.45 -4.57 -3.91
C VAL A 12 -14.97 -3.74 -5.09
N VAL A 13 -15.84 -2.99 -5.77
CA VAL A 13 -15.44 -2.10 -6.86
C VAL A 13 -14.49 -1.02 -6.37
N LEU A 14 -14.78 -0.38 -5.23
CA LEU A 14 -13.89 0.62 -4.63
C LEU A 14 -12.54 0.02 -4.21
N MET A 15 -12.53 -1.22 -3.71
CA MET A 15 -11.30 -1.95 -3.43
C MET A 15 -10.46 -2.16 -4.69
N LEU A 16 -11.07 -2.61 -5.80
CA LEU A 16 -10.36 -2.82 -7.06
C LEU A 16 -9.76 -1.50 -7.57
N ILE A 17 -10.53 -0.41 -7.53
CA ILE A 17 -10.02 0.92 -7.90
C ILE A 17 -8.83 1.30 -7.01
N ALA A 18 -8.94 1.10 -5.71
CA ALA A 18 -7.87 1.42 -4.76
C ALA A 18 -6.58 0.62 -5.03
N LEU A 19 -6.71 -0.69 -5.30
CA LEU A 19 -5.55 -1.54 -5.62
C LEU A 19 -4.90 -1.15 -6.95
N GLU A 20 -5.70 -0.77 -7.95
CA GLU A 20 -5.17 -0.28 -9.22
C GLU A 20 -4.44 1.06 -9.05
N LEU A 21 -4.98 1.99 -8.27
CA LEU A 21 -4.29 3.26 -7.95
C LEU A 21 -2.94 3.00 -7.28
N ILE A 22 -2.89 2.03 -6.35
CA ILE A 22 -1.64 1.60 -5.71
C ILE A 22 -0.69 1.03 -6.77
N ALA A 23 -1.14 0.12 -7.63
CA ALA A 23 -0.31 -0.48 -8.68
C ALA A 23 0.24 0.56 -9.67
N LEU A 24 -0.58 1.52 -10.11
CA LEU A 24 -0.16 2.64 -10.97
C LEU A 24 0.89 3.50 -10.28
N SER A 25 0.72 3.81 -8.99
CA SER A 25 1.71 4.56 -8.23
C SER A 25 3.07 3.84 -8.20
N ILE A 26 3.07 2.54 -7.93
CA ILE A 26 4.29 1.74 -7.89
C ILE A 26 4.96 1.69 -9.28
N ASN A 27 4.23 1.20 -10.29
CA ASN A 27 4.81 0.86 -11.59
C ASN A 27 5.14 2.09 -12.45
N MET A 28 4.43 3.21 -12.25
CA MET A 28 4.65 4.41 -13.06
C MET A 28 5.50 5.49 -12.40
N PHE A 29 5.66 5.45 -11.07
CA PHE A 29 6.34 6.51 -10.33
C PHE A 29 7.45 5.99 -9.43
N TYR A 30 7.18 5.07 -8.51
CA TYR A 30 8.17 4.64 -7.51
C TYR A 30 9.24 3.72 -8.07
N GLU A 31 8.84 2.66 -8.78
CA GLU A 31 9.76 1.68 -9.34
C GLU A 31 10.68 2.32 -10.41
N PRO A 32 10.17 3.10 -11.40
CA PRO A 32 11.04 3.80 -12.34
C PRO A 32 11.96 4.85 -11.68
N SER A 33 11.57 5.39 -10.53
CA SER A 33 12.38 6.35 -9.76
C SER A 33 13.34 5.66 -8.78
N LYS A 34 13.30 4.33 -8.65
CA LYS A 34 14.11 3.54 -7.71
C LYS A 34 13.91 3.97 -6.25
N VAL A 35 12.66 4.28 -5.90
CA VAL A 35 12.29 4.77 -4.56
C VAL A 35 11.45 3.74 -3.86
N ALA A 36 12.03 3.10 -2.85
CA ALA A 36 11.30 2.18 -1.97
C ALA A 36 10.68 2.95 -0.80
N ALA A 37 9.49 3.49 -1.03
CA ALA A 37 8.73 4.33 -0.09
C ALA A 37 8.00 3.57 1.03
N GLY A 38 8.50 2.41 1.43
CA GLY A 38 7.91 1.65 2.51
C GLY A 38 7.06 0.45 2.09
N GLY A 39 6.74 -0.35 3.09
CA GLY A 39 5.83 -1.46 2.98
C GLY A 39 6.30 -2.66 2.15
N ALA A 40 5.38 -3.56 1.81
CA ALA A 40 5.68 -4.76 1.02
C ALA A 40 6.14 -4.39 -0.39
N THR A 41 5.54 -3.34 -0.96
CA THR A 41 5.93 -2.77 -2.26
C THR A 41 7.31 -2.12 -2.20
N GLY A 42 7.66 -1.43 -1.12
CA GLY A 42 9.02 -0.87 -0.94
C GLY A 42 10.06 -1.97 -0.78
N ILE A 43 9.79 -3.00 0.01
CA ILE A 43 10.67 -4.18 0.10
C ILE A 43 10.83 -4.83 -1.29
N ALA A 44 9.75 -4.94 -2.05
CA ALA A 44 9.79 -5.49 -3.40
C ALA A 44 10.63 -4.65 -4.37
N ILE A 45 10.56 -3.32 -4.31
CA ILE A 45 11.42 -2.42 -5.09
C ILE A 45 12.89 -2.60 -4.69
N LEU A 46 13.19 -2.71 -3.39
CA LEU A 46 14.57 -2.98 -2.93
C LEU A 46 15.09 -4.33 -3.45
N LEU A 47 14.25 -5.37 -3.47
CA LEU A 47 14.62 -6.68 -4.02
C LEU A 47 14.84 -6.62 -5.53
N TYR A 48 14.01 -5.89 -6.26
CA TYR A 48 14.21 -5.65 -7.68
C TYR A 48 15.54 -4.93 -7.95
N GLU A 49 15.81 -3.84 -7.24
CA GLU A 49 17.06 -3.07 -7.44
C GLU A 49 18.32 -3.81 -6.97
N ALA A 50 18.20 -4.76 -6.05
CA ALA A 50 19.34 -5.52 -5.54
C ALA A 50 19.66 -6.78 -6.36
N VAL A 51 18.63 -7.51 -6.82
CA VAL A 51 18.77 -8.85 -7.41
C VAL A 51 17.81 -9.12 -8.58
N ASP A 52 17.20 -8.08 -9.16
CA ASP A 52 16.31 -8.13 -10.34
C ASP A 52 15.08 -9.06 -10.18
N VAL A 53 14.61 -9.30 -8.95
CA VAL A 53 13.37 -10.05 -8.72
C VAL A 53 12.18 -9.13 -9.00
N PRO A 54 11.27 -9.48 -9.93
CA PRO A 54 10.14 -8.61 -10.28
C PRO A 54 9.29 -8.22 -9.07
N THR A 55 8.93 -6.94 -8.98
CA THR A 55 8.18 -6.36 -7.85
C THR A 55 6.90 -7.13 -7.56
N SER A 56 6.14 -7.53 -8.59
CA SER A 56 4.90 -8.30 -8.44
C SER A 56 5.10 -9.64 -7.73
N PHE A 57 6.16 -10.39 -8.04
CA PHE A 57 6.47 -11.67 -7.38
C PHE A 57 6.92 -11.48 -5.93
N SER A 58 7.74 -10.47 -5.67
CA SER A 58 8.16 -10.12 -4.31
C SER A 58 6.96 -9.74 -3.44
N VAL A 59 6.07 -8.87 -3.93
CA VAL A 59 4.84 -8.51 -3.20
C VAL A 59 3.95 -9.73 -2.99
N PHE A 60 3.80 -10.61 -3.98
CA PHE A 60 3.04 -11.85 -3.82
C PHE A 60 3.61 -12.72 -2.69
N GLY A 61 4.91 -12.97 -2.67
CA GLY A 61 5.58 -13.74 -1.63
C GLY A 61 5.38 -13.14 -0.23
N ILE A 62 5.58 -11.83 -0.09
CA ILE A 62 5.36 -11.12 1.18
C ILE A 62 3.90 -11.21 1.63
N ASN A 63 2.96 -11.06 0.70
CA ASN A 63 1.54 -11.16 0.98
C ASN A 63 1.14 -12.55 1.47
N ILE A 64 1.71 -13.62 0.92
CA ILE A 64 1.46 -14.98 1.43
C ILE A 64 1.93 -15.12 2.89
N VAL A 65 3.11 -14.60 3.23
CA VAL A 65 3.61 -14.61 4.61
C VAL A 65 2.67 -13.83 5.53
N MET A 66 2.23 -12.65 5.10
CA MET A 66 1.32 -11.81 5.88
C MET A 66 -0.07 -12.43 6.03
N LEU A 67 -0.56 -13.16 5.03
CA LEU A 67 -1.81 -13.92 5.13
C LEU A 67 -1.74 -15.00 6.20
N VAL A 68 -0.64 -15.75 6.27
CA VAL A 68 -0.42 -16.76 7.31
C VAL A 68 -0.44 -16.10 8.69
N ILE A 69 0.27 -14.98 8.86
CA ILE A 69 0.25 -14.22 10.12
C ILE A 69 -1.17 -13.74 10.44
N SER A 70 -1.87 -13.17 9.46
CA SER A 70 -3.22 -12.64 9.65
C SER A 70 -4.24 -13.70 10.11
N TYR A 71 -4.06 -14.96 9.72
CA TYR A 71 -4.92 -16.06 10.12
C TYR A 71 -4.87 -16.33 11.64
N PHE A 72 -3.72 -16.08 12.28
CA PHE A 72 -3.56 -16.30 13.73
C PHE A 72 -3.96 -15.08 14.58
N TYR A 73 -3.82 -13.85 14.05
CA TYR A 73 -3.98 -12.62 14.84
C TYR A 73 -5.22 -11.79 14.51
N LEU A 74 -5.91 -12.06 13.40
CA LEU A 74 -7.12 -11.33 12.99
C LEU A 74 -8.35 -12.25 12.95
N GLU A 75 -9.53 -11.64 12.99
CA GLU A 75 -10.79 -12.34 12.77
C GLU A 75 -10.88 -12.95 11.37
N ARG A 76 -11.51 -14.13 11.28
CA ARG A 76 -11.72 -14.86 10.02
C ARG A 76 -12.28 -13.99 8.90
N MET A 77 -13.26 -13.13 9.20
CA MET A 77 -13.87 -12.25 8.20
C MET A 77 -12.89 -11.20 7.67
N THR A 78 -11.98 -10.70 8.51
CA THR A 78 -10.92 -9.77 8.11
C THR A 78 -9.86 -10.49 7.28
N THR A 79 -9.42 -11.68 7.70
CA THR A 79 -8.51 -12.54 6.93
C THR A 79 -9.05 -12.84 5.53
N VAL A 80 -10.35 -13.14 5.39
CA VAL A 80 -10.97 -13.38 4.06
C VAL A 80 -10.88 -12.14 3.15
N LYS A 81 -11.08 -10.94 3.69
CA LYS A 81 -10.90 -9.70 2.91
C LYS A 81 -9.43 -9.49 2.50
N LEU A 82 -8.49 -9.82 3.40
CA LEU A 82 -7.06 -9.72 3.14
C LEU A 82 -6.62 -10.64 2.01
N ILE A 83 -7.19 -11.85 1.91
CA ILE A 83 -6.91 -12.76 0.80
C ILE A 83 -7.15 -12.02 -0.53
N PHE A 84 -8.28 -11.35 -0.69
CA PHE A 84 -8.58 -10.69 -1.95
C PHE A 84 -7.53 -9.64 -2.33
N GLY A 85 -7.15 -8.75 -1.42
CA GLY A 85 -6.11 -7.75 -1.68
C GLY A 85 -4.72 -8.34 -1.90
N SER A 86 -4.41 -9.41 -1.16
CA SER A 86 -3.13 -10.11 -1.20
C SER A 86 -2.83 -10.74 -2.55
N PHE A 87 -3.86 -11.19 -3.27
CA PHE A 87 -3.72 -11.78 -4.61
C PHE A 87 -3.93 -10.74 -5.71
N VAL A 88 -4.86 -9.79 -5.53
CA VAL A 88 -5.20 -8.81 -6.57
C VAL A 88 -4.12 -7.75 -6.75
N LEU A 89 -3.49 -7.25 -5.68
CA LEU A 89 -2.43 -6.24 -5.84
C LEU A 89 -1.23 -6.76 -6.68
N PRO A 90 -0.63 -7.93 -6.38
CA PRO A 90 0.42 -8.50 -7.22
C PRO A 90 0.00 -8.73 -8.67
N LEU A 91 -1.26 -9.13 -8.88
CA LEU A 91 -1.80 -9.29 -10.23
C LEU A 91 -1.86 -7.96 -10.98
N PHE A 92 -2.35 -6.90 -10.34
CA PHE A 92 -2.34 -5.56 -10.94
C PHE A 92 -0.93 -5.04 -11.17
N LEU A 93 0.00 -5.24 -10.22
CA LEU A 93 1.42 -4.93 -10.45
C LEU A 93 2.02 -5.71 -11.62
N LEU A 94 1.54 -6.91 -11.92
CA LEU A 94 2.01 -7.72 -13.05
C LEU A 94 1.43 -7.26 -14.39
N VAL A 95 0.15 -6.88 -14.42
CA VAL A 95 -0.57 -6.54 -15.65
C VAL A 95 -0.39 -5.06 -16.03
N THR A 96 -0.26 -4.18 -15.04
CA THR A 96 -0.01 -2.76 -15.25
C THR A 96 1.44 -2.56 -15.68
N PRO A 97 1.70 -1.90 -16.82
CA PRO A 97 3.06 -1.78 -17.35
C PRO A 97 3.91 -0.85 -16.48
N VAL A 98 5.19 -1.21 -16.33
CA VAL A 98 6.20 -0.35 -15.70
C VAL A 98 6.67 0.68 -16.72
N VAL A 99 6.31 1.94 -16.52
CA VAL A 99 6.60 3.04 -17.44
C VAL A 99 7.02 4.27 -16.67
N ASN A 100 8.16 4.87 -17.01
CA ASN A 100 8.58 6.13 -16.42
C ASN A 100 7.74 7.30 -16.97
N LEU A 101 6.56 7.54 -16.38
CA LEU A 101 5.62 8.56 -16.85
C LEU A 101 6.15 9.99 -16.60
N ILE A 102 6.94 10.16 -15.53
CA ILE A 102 7.54 11.44 -15.15
C ILE A 102 9.04 11.23 -14.93
N PRO A 103 9.90 11.55 -15.90
CA PRO A 103 11.35 11.30 -15.85
C PRO A 103 12.11 12.30 -14.94
N HIS A 104 11.48 12.71 -13.85
CA HIS A 104 12.05 13.55 -12.80
C HIS A 104 11.67 12.95 -11.43
N PRO A 105 12.59 12.25 -10.74
CA PRO A 105 12.29 11.45 -9.54
C PRO A 105 11.58 12.24 -8.44
N PHE A 106 11.95 13.51 -8.22
CA PHE A 106 11.32 14.35 -7.20
C PHE A 106 9.82 14.57 -7.48
N THR A 107 9.47 15.00 -8.68
CA THR A 107 8.08 15.23 -9.11
C THR A 107 7.30 13.91 -9.20
N SER A 108 7.96 12.87 -9.71
CA SER A 108 7.39 11.53 -9.84
C SER A 108 6.95 10.99 -8.48
N VAL A 109 7.83 11.08 -7.46
CA VAL A 109 7.56 10.63 -6.10
C VAL A 109 6.42 11.42 -5.46
N ILE A 110 6.35 12.74 -5.64
CA ILE A 110 5.25 13.56 -5.09
C ILE A 110 3.90 13.07 -5.64
N ILE A 111 3.79 12.93 -6.96
CA ILE A 111 2.54 12.52 -7.62
C ILE A 111 2.20 11.08 -7.25
N GLY A 112 3.18 10.17 -7.32
CA GLY A 112 3.03 8.78 -6.90
C GLY A 112 2.53 8.68 -5.46
N SER A 113 3.05 9.50 -4.54
CA SER A 113 2.65 9.49 -3.12
C SER A 113 1.23 9.93 -2.88
N ILE A 114 0.74 10.91 -3.64
CA ILE A 114 -0.64 11.35 -3.56
C ILE A 114 -1.57 10.23 -4.05
N ILE A 115 -1.27 9.64 -5.21
CA ILE A 115 -2.07 8.54 -5.79
C ILE A 115 -2.06 7.33 -4.85
N PHE A 116 -0.90 6.95 -4.33
CA PHE A 116 -0.73 5.84 -3.38
C PHE A 116 -1.51 6.09 -2.09
N GLY A 117 -1.41 7.30 -1.54
CA GLY A 117 -2.13 7.71 -0.34
C GLY A 117 -3.65 7.65 -0.51
N ILE A 118 -4.17 8.08 -1.66
CA ILE A 118 -5.61 7.97 -1.99
C ILE A 118 -6.03 6.50 -2.04
N GLY A 119 -5.28 5.64 -2.73
CA GLY A 119 -5.56 4.21 -2.78
C GLY A 119 -5.57 3.56 -1.39
N LEU A 120 -4.57 3.83 -0.56
CA LEU A 120 -4.53 3.35 0.82
C LEU A 120 -5.65 3.90 1.68
N ALA A 121 -6.01 5.18 1.53
CA ALA A 121 -7.13 5.78 2.24
C ALA A 121 -8.42 4.99 1.96
N ILE A 122 -8.75 4.77 0.67
CA ILE A 122 -9.94 4.00 0.26
C ILE A 122 -9.92 2.58 0.85
N LEU A 123 -8.75 1.91 0.91
CA LEU A 123 -8.68 0.58 1.54
C LEU A 123 -8.98 0.64 3.04
N TYR A 124 -8.41 1.61 3.75
CA TYR A 124 -8.59 1.75 5.19
C TYR A 124 -10.02 2.12 5.57
N THR A 125 -10.70 2.97 4.79
CA THR A 125 -12.12 3.31 5.00
C THR A 125 -13.04 2.10 4.78
N LEU A 126 -12.64 1.16 3.94
CA LEU A 126 -13.38 -0.07 3.70
C LEU A 126 -13.07 -1.20 4.71
N ASP A 127 -12.17 -0.97 5.67
CA ASP A 127 -11.55 -2.00 6.52
C ASP A 127 -11.01 -3.18 5.69
N MET A 128 -10.33 -2.83 4.59
CA MET A 128 -9.64 -3.74 3.69
C MET A 128 -8.16 -3.38 3.63
N SER A 129 -7.36 -4.27 3.06
CA SER A 129 -5.92 -4.05 2.94
C SER A 129 -5.40 -4.71 1.67
N SER A 130 -4.24 -4.22 1.23
CA SER A 130 -3.46 -4.77 0.12
C SER A 130 -2.73 -6.08 0.45
N GLY A 131 -2.91 -6.62 1.67
CA GLY A 131 -2.31 -7.88 2.13
C GLY A 131 -0.95 -7.75 2.78
N GLY A 132 -0.04 -6.96 2.22
CA GLY A 132 1.36 -6.91 2.64
C GLY A 132 1.58 -6.24 4.00
N THR A 133 2.44 -5.23 4.04
CA THR A 133 2.73 -4.47 5.28
C THR A 133 1.57 -3.62 5.78
N THR A 134 0.41 -3.67 5.14
CA THR A 134 -0.84 -3.12 5.69
C THR A 134 -1.49 -4.07 6.70
N VAL A 135 -1.07 -5.33 6.78
CA VAL A 135 -1.54 -6.30 7.80
C VAL A 135 -1.03 -5.99 9.22
N PRO A 136 0.28 -5.76 9.46
CA PRO A 136 0.74 -5.42 10.80
C PRO A 136 0.05 -4.20 11.42
N PRO A 137 -0.19 -3.07 10.70
CA PRO A 137 -1.02 -1.98 11.19
C PRO A 137 -2.43 -2.39 11.63
N MET A 138 -3.08 -3.32 10.91
CA MET A 138 -4.40 -3.84 11.31
C MET A 138 -4.32 -4.68 12.58
N ILE A 139 -3.27 -5.48 12.75
CA ILE A 139 -3.03 -6.28 13.96
C ILE A 139 -2.76 -5.36 15.16
N ILE A 140 -1.89 -4.36 14.99
CA ILE A 140 -1.55 -3.40 16.04
C ILE A 140 -2.79 -2.61 16.45
N HIS A 141 -3.55 -2.09 15.49
CA HIS A 141 -4.78 -1.37 15.77
C HIS A 141 -5.79 -2.22 16.55
N ARG A 142 -5.93 -3.50 16.20
CA ARG A 142 -6.85 -4.43 16.89
C ARG A 142 -6.49 -4.66 18.37
N HIS A 143 -5.21 -4.70 18.70
CA HIS A 143 -4.75 -5.05 20.06
C HIS A 143 -4.43 -3.84 20.94
N PHE A 144 -4.03 -2.71 20.33
CA PHE A 144 -3.53 -1.53 21.03
C PHE A 144 -4.29 -0.24 20.70
N GLU A 145 -5.28 -0.28 19.80
CA GLU A 145 -6.08 0.87 19.35
C GLU A 145 -5.24 2.03 18.76
N ILE A 146 -3.99 1.78 18.41
CA ILE A 146 -3.14 2.73 17.71
C ILE A 146 -3.67 2.89 16.28
N ASP A 147 -3.76 4.13 15.79
CA ASP A 147 -4.21 4.39 14.43
C ASP A 147 -3.35 3.66 13.38
N LYS A 148 -4.03 3.05 12.39
CA LYS A 148 -3.37 2.27 11.33
C LYS A 148 -2.31 3.09 10.58
N TYR A 149 -2.56 4.38 10.33
CA TYR A 149 -1.60 5.24 9.61
C TYR A 149 -0.31 5.50 10.40
N ILE A 150 -0.38 5.58 11.74
CA ILE A 150 0.82 5.75 12.59
C ILE A 150 1.68 4.50 12.54
N SER A 151 1.05 3.34 12.70
CA SER A 151 1.76 2.05 12.63
C SER A 151 2.39 1.83 11.26
N LEU A 152 1.66 2.16 10.19
CA LEU A 152 2.17 2.08 8.83
C LEU A 152 3.37 3.02 8.63
N PHE A 153 3.30 4.27 9.09
CA PHE A 153 4.39 5.24 8.99
C PHE A 153 5.70 4.72 9.59
N VAL A 154 5.63 4.08 10.77
CA VAL A 154 6.81 3.52 11.44
C VAL A 154 7.39 2.33 10.65
N ILE A 155 6.54 1.41 10.20
CA ILE A 155 6.96 0.24 9.42
C ILE A 155 7.60 0.69 8.10
N ASP A 156 6.97 1.64 7.42
CA ASP A 156 7.45 2.18 6.15
C ASP A 156 8.77 2.94 6.34
N GLY A 157 8.91 3.69 7.42
CA GLY A 157 10.17 4.35 7.80
C GLY A 157 11.33 3.36 7.97
N ILE A 158 11.09 2.17 8.52
CA ILE A 158 12.12 1.12 8.63
C ILE A 158 12.54 0.63 7.25
N VAL A 159 11.59 0.37 6.36
CA VAL A 159 11.87 -0.06 4.98
C VAL A 159 12.62 1.03 4.21
N CYS A 160 12.31 2.31 4.44
CA CYS A 160 13.02 3.42 3.80
C CYS A 160 14.53 3.35 4.04
N ILE A 161 14.99 2.95 5.24
CA ILE A 161 16.42 2.80 5.57
C ILE A 161 17.14 1.87 4.57
N GLY A 162 16.45 0.86 4.05
CA GLY A 162 16.98 -0.05 3.03
C GLY A 162 17.47 0.66 1.76
N ASN A 163 16.88 1.81 1.40
CA ASN A 163 17.33 2.60 0.24
C ASN A 163 18.79 3.04 0.41
N ILE A 164 19.25 3.37 1.62
CA ILE A 164 20.65 3.83 1.84
C ILE A 164 21.65 2.80 1.31
N PHE A 165 21.35 1.52 1.48
CA PHE A 165 22.24 0.42 1.11
C PHE A 165 22.05 -0.07 -0.33
N VAL A 166 20.86 0.06 -0.90
CA VAL A 166 20.52 -0.49 -2.22
C VAL A 166 20.50 0.57 -3.32
N THR A 167 19.80 1.68 -3.11
CA THR A 167 19.51 2.70 -4.15
C THR A 167 20.20 4.05 -3.88
N GLY A 168 20.72 4.26 -2.67
CA GLY A 168 21.49 5.43 -2.26
C GLY A 168 20.68 6.48 -1.48
N TRP A 169 21.40 7.52 -1.03
CA TRP A 169 20.90 8.57 -0.14
C TRP A 169 19.78 9.43 -0.73
N VAL A 170 19.80 9.66 -2.05
CA VAL A 170 18.75 10.44 -2.73
C VAL A 170 17.43 9.69 -2.68
N SER A 171 17.43 8.40 -3.03
CA SER A 171 16.25 7.55 -2.95
C SER A 171 15.74 7.40 -1.51
N PHE A 172 16.63 7.34 -0.52
CA PHE A 172 16.25 7.38 0.90
C PHE A 172 15.48 8.66 1.25
N GLY A 173 16.01 9.84 0.91
CA GLY A 173 15.34 11.10 1.17
C GLY A 173 13.98 11.21 0.48
N LEU A 174 13.90 10.76 -0.77
CA LEU A 174 12.64 10.69 -1.52
C LEU A 174 11.65 9.70 -0.90
N ALA A 175 12.11 8.54 -0.43
CA ALA A 175 11.28 7.54 0.24
C ALA A 175 10.69 8.08 1.54
N VAL A 176 11.48 8.76 2.38
CA VAL A 176 10.98 9.40 3.61
C VAL A 176 9.95 10.49 3.30
N MET A 177 10.23 11.34 2.30
CA MET A 177 9.28 12.34 1.82
C MET A 177 7.98 11.69 1.33
N SER A 178 8.11 10.60 0.59
CA SER A 178 7.00 9.82 0.05
C SER A 178 6.08 9.29 1.15
N VAL A 179 6.66 8.66 2.18
CA VAL A 179 5.93 8.16 3.37
C VAL A 179 5.21 9.30 4.10
N ALA A 180 5.85 10.47 4.24
CA ALA A 180 5.21 11.63 4.86
C ALA A 180 4.01 12.15 4.04
N ILE A 181 4.16 12.29 2.72
CA ILE A 181 3.08 12.76 1.84
C ILE A 181 1.91 11.77 1.84
N SER A 182 2.18 10.48 1.63
CA SER A 182 1.12 9.46 1.60
C SER A 182 0.38 9.37 2.94
N SER A 183 1.08 9.47 4.07
CA SER A 183 0.46 9.49 5.40
C SER A 183 -0.46 10.69 5.63
N VAL A 184 -0.05 11.88 5.18
CA VAL A 184 -0.89 13.08 5.24
C VAL A 184 -2.14 12.92 4.37
N VAL A 185 -1.98 12.40 3.16
CA VAL A 185 -3.10 12.15 2.24
C VAL A 185 -4.08 11.15 2.84
N ILE A 186 -3.59 10.05 3.41
CA ILE A 186 -4.42 9.06 4.10
C ILE A 186 -5.23 9.75 5.20
N LYS A 187 -4.58 10.49 6.09
CA LYS A 187 -5.24 11.20 7.20
C LYS A 187 -6.30 12.19 6.71
N LEU A 188 -6.00 12.97 5.67
CA LEU A 188 -6.95 13.94 5.13
C LEU A 188 -8.17 13.25 4.51
N CYS A 189 -7.96 12.21 3.72
CA CYS A 189 -9.03 11.46 3.08
C CYS A 189 -9.93 10.74 4.11
N THR A 190 -9.36 10.12 5.14
CA THR A 190 -10.13 9.45 6.19
C THR A 190 -10.92 10.44 7.03
N MET A 191 -10.34 11.59 7.41
CA MET A 191 -11.07 12.64 8.14
C MET A 191 -12.23 13.24 7.33
N PHE A 192 -12.08 13.37 6.00
CA PHE A 192 -13.14 13.87 5.14
C PHE A 192 -14.33 12.90 5.08
N GLU A 193 -14.08 11.60 5.02
CA GLU A 193 -15.15 10.61 5.07
C GLU A 193 -15.90 10.67 6.40
N ASP A 194 -15.17 10.68 7.52
CA ASP A 194 -15.77 10.72 8.86
C ASP A 194 -16.69 11.94 9.05
N LYS A 195 -16.30 13.08 8.48
CA LYS A 195 -17.01 14.35 8.64
C LYS A 195 -18.20 14.55 7.68
N TYR A 196 -18.18 13.94 6.49
CA TYR A 196 -19.15 14.26 5.43
C TYR A 196 -19.91 13.07 4.84
N ILE A 197 -19.48 11.83 5.09
CA ILE A 197 -20.01 10.64 4.40
C ILE A 197 -20.71 9.65 5.37
N ASN A 198 -20.50 9.77 6.68
CA ASN A 198 -21.20 8.94 7.68
C ASN A 198 -22.71 9.29 7.76
N PHE A 199 -23.52 8.51 7.02
CA PHE A 199 -24.99 8.36 7.14
C PHE A 199 -25.35 7.17 8.04
#